data_AF-A0A194QVY5-F1
#
_entry.id   AF-A0A194QVY5-F1
#
_cell.length_a   1.000
_cell.length_b   1.000
_cell.length_c   1.000
_cell.angle_alpha   90.00
_cell.angle_beta   90.00
_cell.angle_gamma   90.00
#
_symmetry.space_group_name_H-M   'P 1'
#
loop_
_entity.id
_entity.type
_entity.pdbx_description
1 polymer ?
#
loop_
_entity_poly.entity_id
_entity_poly.type
_entity_poly.pdbx_seq_one_letter_code
_entity_poly.pdbx_strand_id
1 'polypeptide(L)'
;MDQYSKQIITLLFQRLSSSKTTKYVRGLIAFLGFYAAHFGADTLVNLIDSVQANMFAMYTERVLIAELQRVSGALERKAAAIGCVKLLCESEHFRTGALAAFWPKLLQALISLFELPADESSLPEDHFVEVDEPVGYQAQYAQLACARNAADDPLAGIDDPKRYLAESLGNMCRQWPDLVPARVAALEPPHRHALQTYLNAYSVQIC
;
A
#
# COMPACT_ATOMS: atom_id res chain seq x y z
N MET A 1 -9.11 5.28 -19.83
CA MET A 1 -8.85 6.03 -18.59
C MET A 1 -7.71 7.03 -18.74
N ASP A 2 -6.82 6.83 -19.71
CA ASP A 2 -5.52 7.53 -19.80
C ASP A 2 -5.57 9.05 -19.91
N GLN A 3 -6.62 9.62 -20.51
CA GLN A 3 -6.71 11.06 -20.78
C GLN A 3 -6.60 11.93 -19.52
N TYR A 4 -7.06 11.44 -18.36
CA TYR A 4 -7.07 12.23 -17.12
C TYR A 4 -6.27 11.59 -15.98
N SER A 5 -5.75 10.37 -16.15
CA SER A 5 -5.00 9.66 -15.09
C SER A 5 -3.84 10.49 -14.54
N LYS A 6 -3.07 11.14 -15.42
CA LYS A 6 -1.95 12.01 -15.00
C LYS A 6 -2.43 13.18 -14.15
N GLN A 7 -3.50 13.86 -14.58
CA GLN A 7 -4.06 15.00 -13.85
C GLN A 7 -4.63 14.59 -12.49
N ILE A 8 -5.26 13.41 -12.40
CA ILE A 8 -5.77 12.86 -11.14
C ILE A 8 -4.60 12.63 -10.17
N ILE A 9 -3.52 11.97 -10.62
CA ILE A 9 -2.33 11.77 -9.78
C ILE A 9 -1.71 13.10 -9.37
N THR A 10 -1.59 14.07 -10.27
CA THR A 10 -1.09 15.42 -9.94
C THR A 10 -1.90 16.04 -8.81
N LEU A 11 -3.23 16.03 -8.88
CA LEU A 11 -4.09 16.60 -7.85
C LEU A 11 -3.97 15.87 -6.51
N LEU A 12 -3.88 14.53 -6.54
CA LEU A 12 -3.69 13.73 -5.33
C LEU A 12 -2.36 14.06 -4.64
N PHE A 13 -1.28 14.17 -5.40
CA PHE A 13 0.03 14.47 -4.83
C PHE A 13 0.19 15.94 -4.45
N GLN A 14 -0.48 16.87 -5.15
CA GLN A 14 -0.55 18.25 -4.72
C GLN A 14 -1.21 18.36 -3.34
N ARG A 15 -2.33 17.65 -3.11
CA ARG A 15 -2.97 17.58 -1.79
C ARG A 15 -2.07 16.95 -0.74
N LEU A 16 -1.33 15.90 -1.11
CA LEU A 16 -0.34 15.26 -0.22
C LEU A 16 0.74 16.24 0.24
N SER A 17 1.15 17.18 -0.61
CA SER A 17 2.17 18.19 -0.27
C SER A 17 1.60 19.41 0.44
N SER A 18 0.37 19.84 0.13
CA SER A 18 -0.20 21.08 0.66
C SER A 18 -0.94 20.92 1.99
N SER A 19 -1.57 19.76 2.20
CA SER A 19 -2.49 19.54 3.32
C SER A 19 -2.57 18.05 3.65
N LYS A 20 -1.46 17.50 4.13
CA LYS A 20 -1.36 16.11 4.57
C LYS A 20 -2.17 15.95 5.86
N THR A 21 -2.92 14.86 5.95
CA THR A 21 -3.70 14.45 7.14
C THR A 21 -3.65 12.92 7.22
N THR A 22 -3.80 12.34 8.41
CA THR A 22 -3.72 10.89 8.59
C THR A 22 -4.77 10.17 7.75
N LYS A 23 -6.00 10.70 7.74
CA LYS A 23 -7.09 10.15 6.92
C LYS A 23 -6.76 10.16 5.43
N TYR A 24 -6.15 11.25 4.94
CA TYR A 24 -5.77 11.34 3.55
C TYR A 24 -4.66 10.37 3.17
N VAL A 25 -3.62 10.24 4.00
CA VAL A 25 -2.50 9.33 3.77
C VAL A 25 -2.97 7.87 3.75
N ARG A 26 -3.80 7.47 4.71
CA ARG A 26 -4.40 6.13 4.77
C ARG A 26 -5.19 5.83 3.49
N GLY A 27 -6.04 6.77 3.08
CA GLY A 27 -6.85 6.63 1.86
C GLY A 27 -5.99 6.60 0.59
N LEU A 28 -4.94 7.40 0.50
CA LEU A 28 -4.03 7.43 -0.65
C LEU A 28 -3.27 6.11 -0.79
N ILE A 29 -2.75 5.55 0.30
CA ILE A 29 -2.04 4.25 0.27
C ILE A 29 -2.99 3.14 -0.17
N ALA A 30 -4.19 3.08 0.41
CA ALA A 30 -5.19 2.08 0.02
C ALA A 30 -5.59 2.22 -1.45
N PHE A 31 -5.82 3.45 -1.93
CA PHE A 31 -6.18 3.73 -3.32
C PHE A 31 -5.08 3.33 -4.31
N LEU A 32 -3.83 3.69 -4.04
CA LEU A 32 -2.72 3.32 -4.92
C LEU A 32 -2.41 1.82 -4.85
N GLY A 33 -2.59 1.18 -3.68
CA GLY A 33 -2.51 -0.27 -3.54
C GLY A 33 -3.58 -0.99 -4.37
N PHE A 34 -4.81 -0.49 -4.31
CA PHE A 34 -5.91 -0.95 -5.17
C PHE A 34 -5.60 -0.76 -6.66
N TYR A 35 -5.07 0.40 -7.04
CA TYR A 35 -4.67 0.66 -8.43
C TYR A 35 -3.60 -0.35 -8.90
N ALA A 36 -2.57 -0.61 -8.09
CA ALA A 36 -1.55 -1.61 -8.41
C ALA A 36 -2.14 -3.02 -8.54
N ALA A 37 -3.11 -3.39 -7.70
CA ALA A 37 -3.78 -4.68 -7.75
C ALA A 37 -4.55 -4.89 -9.06
N HIS A 38 -5.23 -3.86 -9.57
CA HIS A 38 -6.08 -3.96 -10.77
C HIS A 38 -5.38 -3.63 -12.08
N PHE A 39 -4.52 -2.61 -12.11
CA PHE A 39 -3.89 -2.10 -13.34
C PHE A 39 -2.41 -2.49 -13.47
N GLY A 40 -1.84 -3.13 -12.43
CA GLY A 40 -0.46 -3.58 -12.39
C GLY A 40 0.49 -2.58 -11.73
N ALA A 41 1.54 -3.14 -11.14
CA ALA A 41 2.54 -2.38 -10.38
C ALA A 41 3.35 -1.41 -11.27
N ASP A 42 3.88 -1.88 -12.41
CA ASP A 42 4.69 -1.01 -13.28
C ASP A 42 3.85 0.08 -13.94
N THR A 43 2.58 -0.19 -14.27
CA THR A 43 1.63 0.82 -14.75
C THR A 43 1.47 1.95 -13.73
N LEU A 44 1.36 1.61 -12.44
CA LEU A 44 1.27 2.60 -11.36
C LEU A 44 2.56 3.44 -11.27
N VAL A 45 3.72 2.79 -11.22
CA VAL A 45 5.02 3.47 -11.12
C VAL A 45 5.20 4.43 -12.29
N ASN A 46 4.98 3.95 -13.51
CA ASN A 46 5.12 4.75 -14.73
C ASN A 46 4.12 5.93 -14.76
N LEU A 47 2.89 5.72 -14.30
CA LEU A 47 1.89 6.79 -14.25
C LEU A 47 2.32 7.90 -13.28
N ILE A 48 2.79 7.54 -12.08
CA ILE A 48 3.23 8.53 -11.09
C ILE A 48 4.48 9.26 -11.57
N ASP A 49 5.48 8.54 -12.10
CA ASP A 49 6.70 9.17 -12.61
C ASP A 49 6.47 9.98 -13.89
N SER A 50 5.36 9.77 -14.61
CA SER A 50 4.95 10.64 -15.72
C SER A 50 4.55 12.06 -15.27
N VAL A 51 4.19 12.24 -14.00
CA VAL A 51 3.92 13.57 -13.40
C VAL A 51 5.24 14.28 -13.15
N GLN A 52 6.16 13.62 -12.46
CA GLN A 52 7.52 14.10 -12.20
C GLN A 52 8.45 12.91 -12.03
N ALA A 53 9.64 12.96 -12.62
CA ALA A 53 10.62 11.89 -12.48
C ALA A 53 10.99 11.64 -11.00
N ASN A 54 11.15 10.36 -10.63
CA ASN A 54 11.52 9.91 -9.28
C ASN A 54 10.46 10.20 -8.19
N MET A 55 9.25 10.57 -8.59
CA MET A 55 8.16 10.88 -7.68
C MET A 55 7.64 9.62 -6.97
N PHE A 56 7.63 8.47 -7.66
CA PHE A 56 7.24 7.21 -7.04
C PHE A 56 8.25 6.74 -6.00
N ALA A 57 9.55 6.97 -6.20
CA ALA A 57 10.58 6.67 -5.21
C ALA A 57 10.39 7.50 -3.94
N MET A 58 10.15 8.81 -4.09
CA MET A 58 9.86 9.70 -2.96
C MET A 58 8.59 9.28 -2.20
N TYR A 59 7.53 8.90 -2.93
CA TYR A 59 6.32 8.33 -2.34
C TYR A 59 6.61 7.05 -1.55
N THR A 60 7.36 6.13 -2.16
CA THR A 60 7.69 4.84 -1.56
C THR A 60 8.39 5.02 -0.22
N GLU A 61 9.41 5.88 -0.18
CA GLU A 61 10.19 6.11 1.02
C GLU A 61 9.44 6.92 2.08
N ARG A 62 8.86 8.07 1.69
CA ARG A 62 8.34 9.06 2.66
C ARG A 62 6.89 8.83 3.07
N VAL A 63 6.16 8.03 2.31
CA VAL A 63 4.72 7.81 2.55
C VAL A 63 4.43 6.32 2.65
N LEU A 64 4.69 5.54 1.60
CA LEU A 64 4.30 4.12 1.63
C LEU A 64 4.98 3.39 2.78
N ILE A 65 6.31 3.40 2.87
CA ILE A 65 7.03 2.67 3.93
C ILE A 65 6.79 3.31 5.30
N ALA A 66 6.86 4.63 5.40
CA ALA A 66 6.78 5.35 6.68
C ALA A 66 5.39 5.30 7.32
N GLU A 67 4.33 5.20 6.51
CA GLU A 67 2.94 5.40 6.97
C GLU A 67 2.07 4.14 6.77
N LEU A 68 2.61 3.04 6.23
CA LEU A 68 1.82 1.82 5.96
C LEU A 68 1.10 1.31 7.20
N GLN A 69 1.78 1.36 8.36
CA GLN A 69 1.20 0.94 9.65
C GLN A 69 -0.04 1.70 10.05
N ARG A 70 -0.18 2.96 9.60
CA ARG A 70 -1.35 3.77 9.90
C ARG A 70 -2.57 3.30 9.11
N VAL A 71 -2.43 2.55 8.02
CA VAL A 71 -3.59 2.09 7.23
C VAL A 71 -4.51 1.23 8.12
N SER A 72 -5.76 1.66 8.23
CA SER A 72 -6.80 1.03 9.04
C SER A 72 -8.04 0.78 8.19
N GLY A 73 -8.89 -0.14 8.63
CA GLY A 73 -10.00 -0.67 7.84
C GLY A 73 -9.63 -1.97 7.13
N ALA A 74 -10.58 -2.92 7.08
CA ALA A 74 -10.32 -4.26 6.55
C ALA A 74 -10.00 -4.22 5.05
N LEU A 75 -10.80 -3.46 4.27
CA LEU A 75 -10.63 -3.35 2.83
C LEU A 75 -9.38 -2.54 2.47
N GLU A 76 -9.15 -1.43 3.17
CA GLU A 76 -8.01 -0.54 2.94
C GLU A 76 -6.69 -1.23 3.24
N ARG A 77 -6.60 -1.96 4.36
CA ARG A 77 -5.41 -2.76 4.69
C ARG A 77 -5.17 -3.87 3.68
N LYS A 78 -6.24 -4.53 3.23
CA LYS A 78 -6.18 -5.57 2.19
C LYS A 78 -5.68 -5.00 0.86
N ALA A 79 -6.21 -3.86 0.41
CA ALA A 79 -5.78 -3.18 -0.81
C ALA A 79 -4.32 -2.72 -0.74
N ALA A 80 -3.92 -2.11 0.38
CA ALA A 80 -2.54 -1.71 0.61
C ALA A 80 -1.59 -2.92 0.59
N ALA A 81 -1.96 -4.00 1.28
CA ALA A 81 -1.18 -5.23 1.33
C ALA A 81 -0.98 -5.86 -0.05
N ILE A 82 -2.07 -6.07 -0.80
CA ILE A 82 -2.03 -6.67 -2.14
C ILE A 82 -1.22 -5.79 -3.10
N GLY A 83 -1.42 -4.47 -3.04
CA GLY A 83 -0.62 -3.52 -3.82
C GLY A 83 0.87 -3.60 -3.52
N CYS A 84 1.26 -3.71 -2.24
CA CYS A 84 2.65 -3.92 -1.85
C CYS A 84 3.21 -5.26 -2.35
N VAL A 85 2.42 -6.35 -2.30
CA VAL A 85 2.84 -7.65 -2.85
C VAL A 85 3.10 -7.54 -4.36
N LYS A 86 2.20 -6.89 -5.10
CA LYS A 86 2.35 -6.62 -6.54
C LYS A 86 3.61 -5.82 -6.84
N LEU A 87 3.86 -4.75 -6.09
CA LEU A 87 5.08 -3.93 -6.22
C LEU A 87 6.34 -4.76 -5.96
N LEU A 88 6.34 -5.61 -4.93
CA LEU A 88 7.51 -6.41 -4.56
C LEU A 88 7.78 -7.57 -5.54
N CYS A 89 6.74 -8.23 -6.05
CA CYS A 89 6.88 -9.50 -6.77
C CYS A 89 6.76 -9.37 -8.29
N GLU A 90 6.03 -8.38 -8.80
CA GLU A 90 5.73 -8.26 -10.23
C GLU A 90 6.42 -7.06 -10.90
N SER A 91 6.78 -6.01 -10.14
CA SER A 91 7.37 -4.79 -10.71
C SER A 91 8.81 -4.98 -11.15
N GLU A 92 9.13 -4.62 -12.40
CA GLU A 92 10.51 -4.52 -12.87
C GLU A 92 11.30 -3.43 -12.13
N HIS A 93 10.67 -2.31 -11.80
CA HIS A 93 11.31 -1.20 -11.09
C HIS A 93 11.83 -1.61 -9.72
N PHE A 94 11.10 -2.46 -9.00
CA PHE A 94 11.54 -3.04 -7.72
C PHE A 94 12.50 -4.22 -7.90
N ARG A 95 12.62 -4.80 -9.09
CA ARG A 95 13.49 -5.94 -9.37
C ARG A 95 14.91 -5.49 -9.75
N THR A 96 15.06 -4.54 -10.64
CA THR A 96 16.37 -4.11 -11.18
C THR A 96 16.57 -2.59 -11.22
N GLY A 97 15.56 -1.80 -10.85
CA GLY A 97 15.60 -0.34 -10.90
C GLY A 97 16.04 0.36 -9.61
N ALA A 98 15.89 1.68 -9.59
CA ALA A 98 16.20 2.51 -8.42
C ALA A 98 15.37 2.14 -7.18
N LEU A 99 14.20 1.52 -7.38
CA LEU A 99 13.33 1.07 -6.29
C LEU A 99 13.78 -0.24 -5.65
N ALA A 100 14.74 -0.97 -6.26
CA ALA A 100 15.24 -2.23 -5.72
C ALA A 100 15.82 -2.08 -4.31
N ALA A 101 16.43 -0.93 -3.99
CA ALA A 101 16.95 -0.63 -2.66
C ALA A 101 15.85 -0.54 -1.57
N PHE A 102 14.62 -0.22 -1.96
CA PHE A 102 13.48 -0.14 -1.04
C PHE A 102 12.81 -1.49 -0.80
N TRP A 103 13.11 -2.52 -1.60
CA TRP A 103 12.44 -3.82 -1.51
C TRP A 103 12.49 -4.44 -0.09
N PRO A 104 13.64 -4.52 0.60
CA PRO A 104 13.68 -5.08 1.95
C PRO A 104 12.88 -4.25 2.96
N LYS A 105 12.91 -2.92 2.84
CA LYS A 105 12.20 -2.01 3.75
C LYS A 105 10.68 -2.10 3.55
N LEU A 106 10.23 -2.18 2.29
CA LEU A 106 8.82 -2.32 1.95
C LEU A 106 8.27 -3.68 2.41
N LEU A 107 9.03 -4.77 2.24
CA LEU A 107 8.61 -6.08 2.74
C LEU A 107 8.53 -6.09 4.28
N GLN A 108 9.43 -5.43 4.98
CA GLN A 108 9.35 -5.28 6.44
C GLN A 108 8.11 -4.49 6.86
N ALA A 109 7.81 -3.36 6.20
CA ALA A 109 6.60 -2.59 6.45
C ALA A 109 5.34 -3.43 6.21
N LEU A 110 5.32 -4.25 5.15
CA LEU A 110 4.22 -5.16 4.84
C LEU A 110 4.06 -6.26 5.90
N ILE A 111 5.15 -6.87 6.35
CA ILE A 111 5.10 -7.89 7.42
C ILE A 111 4.61 -7.25 8.73
N SER A 112 5.10 -6.06 9.07
CA SER A 112 4.58 -5.31 10.21
C SER A 112 3.07 -5.04 10.04
N LEU A 113 2.58 -4.76 8.82
CA LEU A 113 1.15 -4.52 8.58
C LEU A 113 0.31 -5.77 8.87
N PHE A 114 0.90 -6.95 8.77
CA PHE A 114 0.22 -8.20 9.09
C PHE A 114 0.28 -8.57 10.57
N GLU A 115 1.37 -8.24 11.25
CA GLU A 115 1.64 -8.70 12.62
C GLU A 115 1.27 -7.68 13.69
N LEU A 116 1.31 -6.39 13.37
CA LEU A 116 1.07 -5.30 14.32
C LEU A 116 -0.32 -4.69 14.13
N PRO A 117 -0.95 -4.22 15.23
CA PRO A 117 -2.17 -3.42 15.13
C PRO A 117 -1.91 -2.13 14.36
N ALA A 118 -2.98 -1.52 13.82
CA ALA A 118 -2.85 -0.23 13.15
C ALA A 118 -2.27 0.83 14.09
N ASP A 119 -1.38 1.67 13.57
CA ASP A 119 -0.91 2.85 14.28
C ASP A 119 -2.02 3.91 14.27
N GLU A 120 -2.57 4.17 15.47
CA GLU A 120 -3.65 5.14 15.70
C GLU A 120 -3.14 6.57 15.90
N SER A 121 -1.82 6.81 15.89
CA SER A 121 -1.26 8.16 15.99
C SER A 121 -1.73 9.07 14.85
N SER A 122 -2.07 10.31 15.21
CA SER A 122 -2.38 11.38 14.27
C SER A 122 -1.11 12.12 13.83
N LEU A 123 -1.17 12.68 12.63
CA LEU A 123 -0.14 13.58 12.14
C LEU A 123 -0.31 14.96 12.79
N PRO A 124 0.77 15.75 12.97
CA PRO A 124 0.67 17.10 13.54
C PRO A 124 -0.33 18.00 12.81
N GLU A 125 -0.49 17.78 11.50
CA GLU A 125 -1.39 18.50 10.61
C GLU A 125 -2.87 18.18 10.86
N ASP A 126 -3.19 17.06 11.52
CA ASP A 126 -4.57 16.71 11.90
C ASP A 126 -5.10 17.61 13.04
N HIS A 127 -4.22 18.27 13.79
CA HIS A 127 -4.60 19.13 14.91
C HIS A 127 -4.99 20.56 14.51
N PHE A 128 -4.95 20.88 13.21
CA PHE A 128 -5.41 22.16 12.67
C PHE A 128 -6.80 22.01 12.06
N VAL A 129 -7.85 21.91 12.89
CA VAL A 129 -9.16 22.59 12.78
C VAL A 129 -10.01 22.18 14.00
N GLU A 130 -10.05 23.05 15.01
CA GLU A 130 -11.32 23.42 15.67
C GLU A 130 -11.26 24.94 15.83
N VAL A 131 -11.47 25.66 14.73
CA VAL A 131 -12.09 26.98 14.87
C VAL A 131 -13.52 26.64 15.21
N ASP A 132 -13.91 26.93 16.44
CA ASP A 132 -15.27 26.83 16.97
C ASP A 132 -16.27 27.15 15.84
N GLU A 133 -16.92 26.11 15.31
CA GLU A 133 -17.83 26.28 14.18
C GLU A 133 -18.93 27.25 14.64
N PRO A 134 -19.16 28.36 13.93
CA PRO A 134 -20.18 29.32 14.35
C PRO A 134 -21.51 28.58 14.42
N VAL A 135 -22.17 28.64 15.58
CA VAL A 135 -23.44 27.97 15.91
C VAL A 135 -24.48 28.30 14.84
N GLY A 136 -24.56 27.48 13.81
CA GLY A 136 -25.32 27.70 12.59
C GLY A 136 -25.78 26.38 11.99
N TYR A 137 -26.78 26.43 11.12
CA TYR A 137 -27.41 25.26 10.51
C TYR A 137 -26.36 24.33 9.86
N GLN A 138 -26.06 23.20 10.50
CA GLN A 138 -25.22 22.14 9.94
C GLN A 138 -26.04 21.26 9.00
N ALA A 139 -25.47 20.96 7.83
CA ALA A 139 -26.05 19.98 6.91
C ALA A 139 -25.86 18.56 7.50
N GLN A 140 -26.95 17.93 7.93
CA GLN A 140 -26.92 16.53 8.39
C GLN A 140 -27.17 15.58 7.22
N TYR A 141 -26.25 14.63 7.02
CA TYR A 141 -26.46 13.52 6.09
C TYR A 141 -27.29 12.42 6.76
N ALA A 142 -28.46 12.11 6.19
CA ALA A 142 -29.29 10.99 6.63
C ALA A 142 -29.23 9.87 5.59
N GLN A 143 -28.50 8.79 5.89
CA GLN A 143 -28.45 7.62 5.02
C GLN A 143 -29.77 6.82 5.12
N LEU A 144 -30.41 6.56 3.99
CA LEU A 144 -31.61 5.73 3.94
C LEU A 144 -31.25 4.27 4.22
N ALA A 145 -31.68 3.73 5.37
CA ALA A 145 -31.38 2.35 5.78
C ALA A 145 -31.84 1.30 4.75
N CYS A 146 -32.92 1.57 4.00
CA CYS A 146 -33.49 0.66 3.01
C CYS A 146 -32.81 0.72 1.63
N ALA A 147 -31.87 1.65 1.39
CA ALA A 147 -31.19 1.84 0.10
C ALA A 147 -29.67 1.72 0.25
N ARG A 148 -29.19 0.97 1.25
CA ARG A 148 -27.76 0.74 1.45
C ARG A 148 -27.26 -0.24 0.38
N ASN A 149 -26.47 0.26 -0.56
CA ASN A 149 -25.71 -0.60 -1.46
C ASN A 149 -24.69 -1.40 -0.65
N ALA A 150 -24.65 -2.72 -0.86
CA ALA A 150 -23.55 -3.53 -0.35
C ALA A 150 -22.26 -2.99 -0.97
N ALA A 151 -21.25 -2.72 -0.16
CA ALA A 151 -19.93 -2.41 -0.67
C ALA A 151 -19.39 -3.69 -1.30
N ASP A 152 -19.36 -3.73 -2.63
CA ASP A 152 -18.70 -4.80 -3.37
C ASP A 152 -17.20 -4.75 -3.04
N ASP A 153 -16.62 -5.89 -2.64
CA ASP A 153 -15.17 -5.98 -2.41
C ASP A 153 -14.51 -6.31 -3.76
N PRO A 154 -13.90 -5.33 -4.43
CA PRO A 154 -13.25 -5.57 -5.73
C PRO A 154 -12.04 -6.52 -5.62
N LEU A 155 -11.57 -6.82 -4.41
CA LEU A 155 -10.49 -7.75 -4.11
C LEU A 155 -10.99 -9.07 -3.49
N ALA A 156 -12.29 -9.39 -3.62
CA ALA A 156 -12.89 -10.60 -3.05
C ALA A 156 -12.20 -11.91 -3.48
N GLY A 157 -11.53 -11.93 -4.64
CA GLY A 157 -10.77 -13.11 -5.10
C GLY A 157 -9.51 -13.44 -4.29
N ILE A 158 -9.10 -12.57 -3.36
CA ILE A 158 -7.94 -12.77 -2.49
C ILE A 158 -8.42 -12.80 -1.04
N ASP A 159 -8.60 -13.99 -0.48
CA ASP A 159 -9.10 -14.13 0.90
C ASP A 159 -8.04 -13.76 1.94
N ASP A 160 -6.81 -14.28 1.76
CA ASP A 160 -5.73 -14.15 2.73
C ASP A 160 -4.51 -13.43 2.12
N PRO A 161 -4.24 -12.18 2.52
CA PRO A 161 -3.07 -11.44 2.05
C PRO A 161 -1.72 -12.08 2.41
N LYS A 162 -1.62 -12.84 3.52
CA LYS A 162 -0.39 -13.55 3.90
C LYS A 162 -0.12 -14.71 2.94
N ARG A 163 -1.18 -15.46 2.60
CA ARG A 163 -1.12 -16.50 1.57
C ARG A 163 -0.71 -15.92 0.22
N TYR A 164 -1.35 -14.81 -0.16
CA TYR A 164 -1.05 -14.14 -1.43
C TYR A 164 0.42 -13.69 -1.52
N LEU A 165 0.97 -13.14 -0.44
CA LEU A 165 2.40 -12.82 -0.34
C LEU A 165 3.27 -14.07 -0.52
N ALA A 166 2.99 -15.14 0.22
CA ALA A 166 3.78 -16.37 0.18
C ALA A 166 3.80 -16.99 -1.21
N GLU A 167 2.64 -17.17 -1.84
CA GLU A 167 2.52 -17.72 -3.20
C GLU A 167 3.21 -16.83 -4.25
N SER A 168 3.07 -15.50 -4.13
CA SER A 168 3.71 -14.54 -5.04
C SER A 168 5.23 -14.56 -4.93
N LEU A 169 5.78 -14.63 -3.72
CA LEU A 169 7.22 -14.78 -3.50
C LEU A 169 7.76 -16.12 -4.02
N GLY A 170 7.00 -17.20 -3.83
CA GLY A 170 7.36 -18.51 -4.39
C GLY A 170 7.43 -18.48 -5.92
N ASN A 171 6.45 -17.84 -6.57
CA ASN A 171 6.45 -17.65 -8.02
C ASN A 171 7.62 -16.76 -8.48
N MET A 172 7.88 -15.67 -7.77
CA MET A 172 9.03 -14.78 -8.03
C MET A 172 10.36 -15.54 -7.90
N CYS A 173 10.51 -16.40 -6.89
CA CYS A 173 11.73 -17.18 -6.68
C CYS A 173 11.96 -18.20 -7.79
N ARG A 174 10.90 -18.84 -8.32
CA ARG A 174 11.03 -19.73 -9.48
C ARG A 174 11.51 -18.99 -10.74
N GLN A 175 11.13 -17.72 -10.89
CA GLN A 175 11.55 -16.90 -12.03
C GLN A 175 12.96 -16.32 -11.83
N TRP A 176 13.33 -15.96 -10.60
CA TRP A 176 14.61 -15.36 -10.24
C TRP A 176 15.19 -15.98 -8.96
N PRO A 177 15.79 -17.19 -9.06
CA PRO A 177 16.19 -17.98 -7.89
C PRO A 177 17.27 -17.32 -7.04
N ASP A 178 18.17 -16.53 -7.64
CA ASP A 178 19.26 -15.89 -6.89
C ASP A 178 18.84 -14.60 -6.17
N LEU A 179 17.78 -13.95 -6.66
CA LEU A 179 17.41 -12.59 -6.22
C LEU A 179 16.61 -12.60 -4.93
N VAL A 180 15.59 -13.47 -4.83
CA VAL A 180 14.67 -13.50 -3.69
C VAL A 180 15.39 -13.88 -2.39
N PRO A 181 16.22 -14.94 -2.34
CA PRO A 181 16.91 -15.33 -1.11
C PRO A 181 17.88 -14.25 -0.62
N ALA A 182 18.63 -13.62 -1.53
CA ALA A 182 19.54 -12.53 -1.19
C ALA A 182 18.80 -11.34 -0.56
N ARG A 183 17.62 -11.01 -1.07
CA ARG A 183 16.78 -9.93 -0.52
C ARG A 183 16.12 -10.31 0.80
N VAL A 184 15.66 -11.55 0.94
CA VAL A 184 15.10 -12.07 2.19
C VAL A 184 16.17 -12.09 3.29
N ALA A 185 17.42 -12.44 2.96
CA ALA A 185 18.53 -12.37 3.91
C ALA A 185 18.80 -10.96 4.44
N ALA A 186 18.52 -9.92 3.64
CA ALA A 186 18.70 -8.52 4.02
C ALA A 186 17.61 -7.96 4.98
N LEU A 187 16.53 -8.72 5.25
CA LEU A 187 15.51 -8.32 6.23
C LEU A 187 16.05 -8.43 7.66
N GLU A 188 15.46 -7.69 8.59
CA GLU A 188 15.74 -7.87 10.02
C GLU A 188 15.27 -9.25 10.54
N PRO A 189 15.94 -9.81 11.58
CA PRO A 189 15.61 -11.14 12.12
C PRO A 189 14.14 -11.39 12.45
N PRO A 190 13.38 -10.49 13.12
CA PRO A 190 11.98 -10.74 13.46
C PRO A 190 11.09 -10.88 12.22
N HIS A 191 11.29 -10.04 11.21
CA HIS A 191 10.52 -10.10 9.96
C HIS A 191 10.86 -11.36 9.16
N ARG A 192 12.13 -11.78 9.12
CA ARG A 192 12.52 -13.05 8.48
C ARG A 192 11.83 -14.24 9.13
N HIS A 193 11.75 -14.28 10.46
CA HIS A 193 11.07 -15.36 11.18
C HIS A 193 9.56 -15.39 10.89
N ALA A 194 8.90 -14.23 10.88
CA ALA A 194 7.49 -14.12 10.53
C ALA A 194 7.24 -14.60 9.08
N LEU A 195 8.09 -14.18 8.14
CA LEU A 195 8.01 -14.62 6.76
C LEU A 195 8.19 -16.13 6.63
N GLN A 196 9.18 -16.72 7.30
CA GLN A 196 9.40 -18.17 7.30
C GLN A 196 8.16 -18.92 7.83
N THR A 197 7.48 -18.37 8.85
CA THR A 197 6.25 -18.94 9.40
C THR A 197 5.14 -18.99 8.34
N TYR A 198 4.96 -17.92 7.55
CA TYR A 198 3.98 -17.91 6.47
C TYR A 198 4.33 -18.92 5.37
N LEU A 199 5.59 -18.94 4.95
CA LEU A 199 6.05 -19.85 3.90
C LEU A 199 5.83 -21.31 4.29
N ASN A 200 6.15 -21.66 5.54
CA ASN A 200 5.89 -22.99 6.07
C ASN A 200 4.39 -23.29 6.16
N ALA A 201 3.57 -22.33 6.63
CA ALA A 201 2.12 -22.51 6.77
C ALA A 201 1.42 -22.81 5.44
N TYR A 202 1.87 -22.19 4.34
CA TYR A 202 1.31 -22.40 3.00
C TYR A 202 2.14 -23.35 2.13
N SER A 203 3.13 -24.06 2.71
CA SER A 203 3.99 -25.02 2.00
C SER A 203 4.71 -24.44 0.77
N VAL A 204 5.13 -23.18 0.84
CA VAL A 204 5.90 -22.51 -0.21
C VAL A 204 7.38 -22.55 0.12
N GLN A 205 8.19 -23.06 -0.81
CA GLN A 205 9.65 -23.05 -0.68
C GLN A 205 10.24 -21.89 -1.49
N ILE A 206 10.99 -21.05 -0.81
CA ILE A 206 11.91 -20.07 -1.40
C ILE A 206 13.30 -20.65 -1.10
N CYS A 207 14.12 -20.86 -2.14
CA CYS A 207 15.39 -21.58 -2.02
C CYS A 207 16.34 -20.98 -0.98
#